data_AF-A0A2D7XVW7-F1
#
_entry.id   AF-A0A2D7XVW7-F1
#
_cell.length_a   1.000
_cell.length_b   1.000
_cell.length_c   1.000
_cell.angle_alpha   90.00
_cell.angle_beta   90.00
_cell.angle_gamma   90.00
#
_symmetry.space_group_name_H-M   'P 1'
#
loop_
_entity.id
_entity.type
_entity.pdbx_description
1 polymer ?
#
loop_
_entity_poly.entity_id
_entity_poly.type
_entity_poly.pdbx_seq_one_letter_code
_entity_poly.pdbx_strand_id
1 'polypeptide(L)'
;MSAPLGSKANPSQYDVYKDLPEDEPYFVIRARDPLSSALVELHAYIGAGQSGAAHNKLAEIMNMTGNKPPRPSDSPKYRETFQISLAMEKWREG
;
A
#
# COMPACT_ATOMS: atom_id res chain seq x y z
N MET A 1 -24.10 -10.02 -8.77
CA MET A 1 -23.24 -9.55 -7.66
C MET A 1 -22.93 -8.08 -7.92
N SER A 2 -23.03 -7.22 -6.90
CA SER A 2 -22.57 -5.83 -7.00
C SER A 2 -21.04 -5.78 -7.07
N ALA A 3 -20.48 -4.77 -7.72
CA ALA A 3 -19.04 -4.60 -7.80
C ALA A 3 -18.44 -4.32 -6.40
N PRO A 4 -17.24 -4.84 -6.07
CA PRO A 4 -16.61 -4.61 -4.76
C PRO A 4 -16.31 -3.14 -4.49
N LEU A 5 -16.46 -2.69 -3.24
CA LEU A 5 -16.09 -1.34 -2.81
C LEU A 5 -14.61 -1.05 -3.13
N GLY A 6 -14.33 0.14 -3.67
CA GLY A 6 -12.99 0.55 -4.06
C GLY A 6 -12.53 -0.02 -5.41
N SER A 7 -13.41 -0.71 -6.14
CA SER A 7 -13.14 -1.11 -7.52
C SER A 7 -13.51 0.02 -8.49
N LYS A 8 -12.98 -0.03 -9.73
CA LYS A 8 -13.34 0.95 -10.77
C LYS A 8 -14.85 1.02 -11.05
N ALA A 9 -15.59 -0.07 -10.85
CA ALA A 9 -17.03 -0.16 -11.08
C ALA A 9 -17.87 0.16 -9.82
N ASN A 10 -17.23 0.35 -8.66
CA ASN A 10 -17.84 0.80 -7.41
C ASN A 10 -16.78 1.57 -6.59
N PRO A 11 -16.40 2.78 -7.04
CA PRO A 11 -15.34 3.56 -6.43
C PRO A 11 -15.71 3.97 -5.00
N SER A 12 -14.70 4.14 -4.15
CA SER A 12 -14.91 4.72 -2.83
C SER A 12 -15.37 6.18 -2.96
N GLN A 13 -16.11 6.68 -1.97
CA GLN A 13 -16.36 8.12 -1.85
C GLN A 13 -15.06 8.93 -1.62
N TYR A 14 -13.98 8.26 -1.20
CA TYR A 14 -12.65 8.83 -0.99
C TYR A 14 -11.66 8.42 -2.10
N ASP A 15 -12.15 7.99 -3.27
CA ASP A 15 -11.30 7.65 -4.40
C ASP A 15 -10.68 8.91 -5.02
N VAL A 16 -9.37 9.10 -4.81
CA VAL A 16 -8.61 10.25 -5.30
C VAL A 16 -8.10 10.08 -6.73
N TYR A 17 -8.35 8.93 -7.39
CA TYR A 17 -7.75 8.64 -8.69
C TYR A 17 -8.14 9.65 -9.78
N LYS A 18 -9.30 10.31 -9.62
CA LYS A 18 -9.75 11.36 -10.54
C LYS A 18 -9.12 12.73 -10.27
N ASP A 19 -8.67 12.95 -9.05
CA ASP A 19 -8.14 14.22 -8.57
C ASP A 19 -6.60 14.23 -8.51
N LEU A 20 -5.97 13.09 -8.84
CA LEU A 20 -4.52 12.92 -8.83
C LEU A 20 -3.87 13.78 -9.93
N PRO A 21 -2.91 14.68 -9.58
CA PRO A 21 -2.13 15.44 -10.55
C PRO A 21 -1.35 14.55 -11.53
N GLU A 22 -1.06 15.07 -12.71
CA GLU A 22 -0.32 14.32 -13.74
C GLU A 22 1.11 13.96 -13.32
N ASP A 23 1.71 14.75 -12.43
CA ASP A 23 3.09 14.63 -11.96
C ASP A 23 3.22 14.05 -10.55
N GLU A 24 2.11 13.81 -9.84
CA GLU A 24 2.14 13.24 -8.49
C GLU A 24 2.46 11.73 -8.55
N PRO A 25 3.58 11.26 -7.96
CA PRO A 25 3.92 9.85 -7.94
C PRO A 25 2.98 9.06 -7.02
N TYR A 26 2.46 7.93 -7.51
CA TYR A 26 1.57 7.05 -6.74
C TYR A 26 1.98 5.57 -6.85
N PHE A 27 1.56 4.77 -5.87
CA PHE A 27 1.80 3.33 -5.84
C PHE A 27 0.50 2.56 -5.60
N VAL A 28 0.21 1.57 -6.44
CA VAL A 28 -1.02 0.78 -6.36
C VAL A 28 -0.74 -0.61 -5.80
N ILE A 29 -1.32 -0.91 -4.64
CA ILE A 29 -1.37 -2.26 -4.09
C ILE A 29 -2.65 -2.93 -4.62
N ARG A 30 -2.49 -3.94 -5.48
CA ARG A 30 -3.63 -4.66 -6.08
C ARG A 30 -4.18 -5.70 -5.12
N ALA A 31 -5.50 -5.91 -5.12
CA ALA A 31 -6.19 -6.95 -4.34
C ALA A 31 -5.72 -8.40 -4.61
N ARG A 32 -4.98 -8.64 -5.70
CA ARG A 32 -4.36 -9.94 -6.00
C ARG A 32 -3.07 -10.16 -5.20
N ASP A 33 -2.50 -9.12 -4.60
CA ASP A 33 -1.39 -9.28 -3.67
C ASP A 33 -1.93 -9.80 -2.33
N PRO A 34 -1.47 -10.97 -1.84
CA PRO A 34 -1.98 -11.54 -0.59
C PRO A 34 -1.82 -10.64 0.64
N LEU A 35 -0.93 -9.64 0.59
CA LEU A 35 -0.72 -8.70 1.70
C LEU A 35 -1.61 -7.46 1.59
N SER A 36 -2.39 -7.30 0.51
CA SER A 36 -3.05 -6.03 0.21
C SER A 36 -4.01 -5.57 1.30
N SER A 37 -4.87 -6.46 1.79
CA SER A 37 -5.84 -6.11 2.84
C SER A 37 -5.13 -5.74 4.15
N ALA A 38 -4.14 -6.54 4.56
CA ALA A 38 -3.39 -6.31 5.79
C ALA A 38 -2.59 -4.99 5.74
N LEU A 39 -2.02 -4.62 4.59
CA LEU A 39 -1.32 -3.35 4.40
C LEU A 39 -2.28 -2.15 4.46
N VAL A 40 -3.49 -2.28 3.90
CA VAL A 40 -4.52 -1.23 3.97
C VAL A 40 -5.02 -1.05 5.42
N GLU A 41 -5.22 -2.15 6.15
CA GLU A 41 -5.59 -2.10 7.59
C GLU A 41 -4.48 -1.46 8.44
N LEU A 42 -3.22 -1.82 8.19
CA LEU A 42 -2.08 -1.22 8.88
C LEU A 42 -2.04 0.30 8.67
N HIS A 43 -2.22 0.75 7.43
CA HIS A 43 -2.29 2.18 7.11
C HIS A 43 -3.43 2.87 7.87
N ALA A 44 -4.62 2.26 7.92
CA ALA A 44 -5.75 2.81 8.66
C ALA A 44 -5.48 2.92 10.17
N TYR A 45 -4.85 1.91 10.79
CA TYR A 45 -4.50 1.95 12.22
C TYR A 45 -3.48 3.04 12.54
N ILE A 46 -2.49 3.25 11.66
CA ILE A 46 -1.50 4.32 11.81
C ILE A 46 -2.20 5.69 11.73
N GLY A 47 -3.03 5.91 10.72
CA GLY A 47 -3.77 7.16 10.55
C GLY A 47 -4.73 7.47 11.70
N ALA A 48 -5.30 6.43 12.33
CA ALA A 48 -6.17 6.56 13.49
C ALA A 48 -5.42 6.70 14.83
N GLY A 49 -4.08 6.69 14.84
CA GLY A 49 -3.28 6.77 16.07
C GLY A 49 -3.33 5.52 16.95
N GLN A 50 -3.82 4.40 16.43
CA GLN A 50 -3.99 3.14 17.17
C GLN A 50 -2.70 2.31 17.14
N SER A 51 -1.66 2.78 17.83
CA SER A 51 -0.31 2.20 17.78
C SER A 51 -0.26 0.70 18.15
N GLY A 52 -1.02 0.26 19.16
CA GLY A 52 -1.08 -1.14 19.56
C GLY A 52 -1.69 -2.04 18.47
N ALA A 53 -2.78 -1.60 17.84
CA ALA A 53 -3.41 -2.33 16.74
C ALA A 53 -2.50 -2.37 15.50
N ALA A 54 -1.85 -1.25 15.17
CA ALA A 54 -0.86 -1.18 14.10
C ALA A 54 0.31 -2.15 14.33
N HIS A 55 0.84 -2.21 15.55
CA HIS A 55 1.93 -3.14 15.89
C HIS A 55 1.50 -4.60 15.70
N ASN A 56 0.32 -4.97 16.19
CA ASN A 56 -0.21 -6.33 16.03
C ASN A 56 -0.41 -6.69 14.55
N LYS A 57 -0.93 -5.75 13.75
CA LYS A 57 -1.13 -5.95 12.31
C LYS A 57 0.21 -6.13 11.57
N LEU A 58 1.25 -5.38 11.96
CA LEU A 58 2.59 -5.57 11.41
C LEU A 58 3.14 -6.96 11.75
N ALA A 59 2.99 -7.42 12.99
CA ALA A 59 3.41 -8.77 13.39
C ALA A 59 2.70 -9.87 12.56
N GLU A 60 1.40 -9.69 12.29
CA GLU A 60 0.63 -10.58 11.42
C GLU A 60 1.21 -10.64 9.99
N ILE A 61 1.51 -9.47 9.39
CA ILE A 61 2.14 -9.38 8.06
C ILE A 61 3.49 -10.11 8.03
N MET A 62 4.29 -9.96 9.08
CA MET A 62 5.58 -10.66 9.19
C MET A 62 5.38 -12.18 9.27
N ASN A 63 4.36 -12.65 10.00
CA ASN A 63 4.03 -14.08 10.05
C ASN A 63 3.56 -14.62 8.69
N MET A 64 2.78 -13.86 7.92
CA MET A 64 2.32 -14.24 6.56
C MET A 64 3.48 -14.40 5.57
N THR A 65 4.59 -13.68 5.80
CA THR A 65 5.75 -13.63 4.91
C THR A 65 6.92 -14.48 5.38
N GLY A 66 6.98 -14.82 6.67
CA GLY A 66 8.12 -15.51 7.30
C GLY A 66 8.44 -16.91 6.75
N ASN A 67 7.45 -17.58 6.13
CA ASN A 67 7.66 -18.89 5.50
C ASN A 67 8.27 -18.83 4.10
N LYS A 68 8.48 -17.63 3.54
CA LYS A 68 9.08 -17.44 2.22
C LYS A 68 10.52 -16.93 2.39
N PRO A 69 11.49 -17.44 1.61
CA PRO A 69 12.83 -16.88 1.63
C PRO A 69 12.74 -15.38 1.31
N PRO A 70 13.62 -14.55 1.93
CA PRO A 70 13.72 -13.14 1.59
C PRO A 70 13.85 -13.00 0.08
N ARG A 71 13.06 -12.11 -0.50
CA ARG A 71 13.18 -11.89 -1.94
C ARG A 71 14.54 -11.26 -2.25
N PRO A 72 15.14 -11.56 -3.41
CA PRO A 72 16.44 -11.02 -3.78
C PRO A 72 16.42 -9.50 -3.70
N SER A 73 17.39 -8.92 -2.97
CA SER A 73 17.52 -7.47 -2.77
C SER A 73 17.80 -6.72 -4.07
N ASP A 74 18.25 -7.43 -5.10
CA ASP A 74 18.53 -6.93 -6.44
C ASP A 74 17.34 -7.03 -7.40
N SER A 75 16.18 -7.53 -6.95
CA SER A 75 15.00 -7.66 -7.80
C SER A 75 14.58 -6.28 -8.36
N PRO A 76 14.49 -6.13 -9.70
CA PRO A 76 14.15 -4.86 -10.34
C PRO A 76 12.85 -4.24 -9.83
N LYS A 77 11.86 -5.08 -9.50
CA LYS A 77 10.57 -4.66 -8.94
C LYS A 77 10.72 -3.89 -7.62
N TYR A 78 11.57 -4.37 -6.72
CA TYR A 78 11.74 -3.74 -5.41
C TYR A 78 12.56 -2.46 -5.50
N ARG A 79 13.59 -2.46 -6.36
CA ARG A 79 14.32 -1.23 -6.66
C ARG A 79 13.38 -0.14 -7.14
N GLU A 80 12.50 -0.45 -8.09
CA GLU A 80 11.50 0.50 -8.59
C GLU A 80 10.54 0.95 -7.48
N THR A 81 10.07 0.05 -6.62
CA THR A 81 9.21 0.42 -5.47
C THR A 81 9.91 1.40 -4.53
N PHE A 82 11.19 1.20 -4.22
CA PHE A 82 11.98 2.14 -3.43
C PHE A 82 12.20 3.47 -4.15
N GLN A 83 12.43 3.46 -5.47
CA GLN A 83 12.55 4.70 -6.24
C GLN A 83 11.24 5.50 -6.26
N ILE A 84 10.09 4.84 -6.38
CA ILE A 84 8.77 5.49 -6.27
C ILE A 84 8.60 6.11 -4.89
N SER A 85 8.96 5.39 -3.82
CA SER A 85 8.92 5.93 -2.45
C SER A 85 9.77 7.20 -2.30
N LEU A 86 10.98 7.21 -2.85
CA LEU A 86 11.86 8.38 -2.83
C LEU A 86 11.30 9.53 -3.68
N ALA A 87 10.69 9.23 -4.83
CA ALA A 87 10.04 10.23 -5.68
C ALA A 87 8.87 10.90 -4.95
N MET A 88 8.07 10.13 -4.19
CA MET A 88 6.98 10.66 -3.36
C MET A 88 7.47 11.61 -2.27
N GLU A 89 8.60 11.32 -1.64
CA GLU A 89 9.21 12.22 -0.65
C GLU A 89 9.65 13.53 -1.31
N LYS A 90 10.40 13.44 -2.41
CA LYS A 90 10.87 14.61 -3.16
C LYS A 90 9.72 15.49 -3.66
N TRP A 91 8.70 14.90 -4.26
CA TRP A 91 7.55 15.66 -4.79
C TRP A 91 6.82 16.44 -3.68
N ARG A 92 6.74 15.90 -2.45
CA ARG A 92 6.18 16.63 -1.30
C ARG A 92 7.06 17.79 -0.81
N GLU A 93 8.37 17.66 -0.93
CA GLU A 93 9.34 18.63 -0.39
C GLU A 93 9.61 19.80 -1.34
N GLY A 94 9.39 19.62 -2.66
CA GLY A 94 9.60 20.63 -3.71
C GLY A 94 10.98 20.54 -4.34
#